data_AF-A0A840XLR2-F1
#
_entry.id   AF-A0A840XLR2-F1
#
_cell.length_a   1.000
_cell.length_b   1.000
_cell.length_c   1.000
_cell.angle_alpha   90.00
_cell.angle_beta   90.00
_cell.angle_gamma   90.00
#
_symmetry.space_group_name_H-M   'P 1'
#
loop_
_entity.id
_entity.type
_entity.pdbx_description
1 polymer ?
#
loop_
_entity_poly.entity_id
_entity_poly.type
_entity_poly.pdbx_seq_one_letter_code
_entity_poly.pdbx_strand_id
1 'polypeptide(L)' 'MLASEVVITITVSPGPPEAADCRGNDEVLATVRLPQPLGDRPLVDGACRTTKASSTVFCESEVRFAP' A
#
# COMPACT_ATOMS: atom_id res chain seq x y z
N MET A 1 0.39 -18.80 -15.39
CA MET A 1 0.92 -17.49 -15.86
C MET A 1 1.50 -16.79 -14.64
N LEU A 2 2.72 -16.28 -14.70
CA LEU A 2 3.24 -15.41 -13.65
C LEU A 2 2.51 -14.07 -13.73
N ALA A 3 2.15 -13.48 -12.58
CA ALA A 3 1.57 -12.14 -12.56
C ALA A 3 2.58 -11.15 -13.15
N SER A 4 2.12 -10.22 -13.99
CA SER A 4 2.98 -9.20 -14.62
C SER A 4 3.49 -8.15 -13.63
N GLU A 5 2.96 -8.12 -12.41
CA GLU A 5 3.28 -7.19 -11.33
C GLU A 5 3.03 -7.85 -9.97
N VAL A 6 3.55 -7.23 -8.90
CA VAL A 6 3.24 -7.61 -7.52
C VAL A 6 2.54 -6.43 -6.85
N VAL A 7 1.27 -6.61 -6.50
CA VAL A 7 0.45 -5.58 -5.82
C VAL A 7 0.35 -5.92 -4.35
N ILE A 8 0.76 -4.99 -3.50
CA ILE A 8 0.59 -5.06 -2.04
C ILE A 8 -0.42 -3.99 -1.63
N THR A 9 -1.46 -4.39 -0.91
CA THR A 9 -2.45 -3.46 -0.33
C THR A 9 -2.50 -3.69 1.17
N ILE A 10 -2.29 -2.62 1.95
CA ILE A 10 -2.46 -2.64 3.40
C ILE A 10 -3.76 -1.91 3.72
N THR A 11 -4.70 -2.62 4.35
CA THR A 11 -5.98 -2.06 4.80
C THR A 11 -5.99 -1.97 6.31
N VAL A 12 -6.27 -0.78 6.84
CA VAL A 12 -6.48 -0.57 8.28
C VAL A 12 -7.98 -0.68 8.55
N SER A 13 -8.37 -1.49 9.54
CA SER A 13 -9.75 -1.54 9.99
C SER A 13 -10.11 -0.21 10.68
N PRO A 14 -11.25 0.41 10.35
CA PRO A 14 -11.61 1.73 10.91
C PRO A 14 -11.86 1.71 12.42
N GLY A 15 -12.08 0.54 13.02
CA GLY A 15 -12.48 0.42 14.43
C GLY A 15 -13.79 1.17 14.74
N PRO A 16 -14.17 1.26 16.03
CA PRO A 16 -15.19 2.20 16.48
C PRO A 16 -14.61 3.63 16.47
N PRO A 17 -15.20 4.58 15.73
CA PRO A 17 -14.72 5.96 15.74
C PRO A 17 -15.00 6.62 17.09
N GLU A 18 -13.97 7.19 17.69
CA GLU A 18 -14.07 8.04 18.89
C GLU A 18 -13.83 9.51 18.52
N ALA A 19 -14.08 10.43 19.47
CA ALA A 19 -13.72 11.84 19.27
C ALA A 19 -12.20 11.98 19.09
N ALA A 20 -11.77 12.57 17.98
CA ALA A 20 -10.36 12.73 17.62
C ALA A 20 -10.08 14.13 17.07
N ASP A 21 -8.87 14.63 17.32
CA ASP A 21 -8.34 15.87 16.76
C ASP A 21 -7.60 15.66 15.41
N CYS A 22 -7.66 14.43 14.87
CA CYS A 22 -7.20 14.05 13.53
C CYS A 22 -5.72 14.38 13.26
N ARG A 23 -4.83 14.10 14.20
CA ARG A 23 -3.37 14.30 14.05
C ARG A 23 -2.68 13.32 13.10
N GLY A 24 -3.43 12.41 12.47
CA GLY A 24 -2.91 11.28 11.71
C GLY A 24 -2.79 10.02 12.58
N ASN A 25 -2.42 8.91 11.97
CA ASN A 25 -2.14 7.66 12.67
C ASN A 25 -0.62 7.50 12.86
N ASP A 26 -0.22 6.76 13.88
CA ASP A 26 1.17 6.32 14.03
C ASP A 26 1.58 5.45 12.83
N GLU A 27 2.82 5.64 12.37
CA GLU A 27 3.39 4.79 11.33
C GLU A 27 3.66 3.38 11.88
N VAL A 28 3.19 2.37 11.17
CA VAL A 28 3.39 0.96 11.54
C VAL A 28 4.13 0.24 10.41
N LEU A 29 5.30 -0.31 10.73
CA LEU A 29 6.10 -1.08 9.78
C LEU A 29 5.46 -2.45 9.50
N ALA A 30 5.20 -2.73 8.22
CA ALA A 30 4.75 -4.03 7.75
C ALA A 30 5.86 -4.74 6.95
N THR A 31 6.08 -6.02 7.23
CA THR A 31 7.03 -6.86 6.46
C THR A 31 6.26 -7.92 5.68
N VAL A 32 6.43 -7.94 4.36
CA VAL A 32 5.83 -8.94 3.47
C VAL A 32 6.92 -9.81 2.87
N ARG A 33 6.79 -11.13 3.01
CA ARG A 33 7.65 -12.11 2.34
C ARG A 33 6.95 -12.63 1.09
N LEU A 34 7.56 -12.41 -0.07
CA LEU A 34 7.05 -12.95 -1.32
C LEU A 34 7.35 -14.46 -1.41
N PRO A 35 6.40 -15.28 -1.91
CA PRO A 35 6.64 -16.71 -2.10
C PRO A 35 7.68 -17.01 -3.19
N GLN A 36 7.98 -16.01 -4.04
CA GLN A 36 8.94 -16.07 -5.13
C GLN A 36 9.68 -14.72 -5.21
N PRO A 37 10.94 -14.68 -5.69
CA PRO A 37 11.67 -13.43 -5.91
C PRO A 37 10.89 -12.46 -6.81
N LEU A 38 11.04 -11.15 -6.58
CA LEU A 38 10.32 -10.13 -7.35
C LEU A 38 10.60 -10.24 -8.86
N GLY A 39 11.85 -10.47 -9.26
CA GLY A 39 12.25 -10.56 -10.68
C GLY A 39 12.01 -9.24 -11.40
N ASP A 40 11.60 -9.30 -12.67
CA ASP A 40 11.35 -8.11 -13.52
C ASP A 40 9.95 -7.49 -13.31
N ARG A 41 9.27 -7.84 -12.21
CA ARG A 41 7.90 -7.39 -11.93
C ARG A 41 7.95 -6.11 -11.10
N PRO A 42 7.22 -5.05 -11.49
CA PRO A 42 7.10 -3.87 -10.65
C PRO A 42 6.38 -4.21 -9.34
N LEU A 43 6.79 -3.54 -8.27
CA LEU A 43 6.10 -3.52 -6.98
C LEU A 43 5.15 -2.33 -6.93
N VAL A 44 3.89 -2.63 -6.65
CA VAL A 44 2.80 -1.66 -6.71
C VAL A 44 2.09 -1.56 -5.36
N ASP A 45 1.84 -0.33 -4.92
CA ASP A 45 0.93 -0.02 -3.83
C ASP A 45 -0.53 0.00 -4.34
N GLY A 46 -1.27 -1.05 -4.00
CA GLY A 46 -2.66 -1.19 -4.44
C GLY A 46 -3.61 -0.17 -3.81
N ALA A 47 -3.26 0.41 -2.66
CA ALA A 47 -4.09 1.44 -2.02
C ALA A 47 -4.10 2.73 -2.84
N CYS A 48 -2.97 3.06 -3.48
CA CYS A 48 -2.86 4.21 -4.39
C CYS A 48 -3.68 4.04 -5.69
N ARG A 49 -4.13 2.83 -6.04
CA ARG A 49 -4.93 2.60 -7.24
C ARG A 49 -6.44 2.76 -7.05
N THR A 50 -6.97 2.37 -5.89
CA THR A 50 -8.41 2.07 -5.78
C THR A 50 -9.10 2.59 -4.52
N THR A 51 -8.38 3.24 -3.61
CA THR A 51 -8.94 3.68 -2.31
C THR A 51 -8.86 5.20 -2.13
N LYS A 52 -9.42 5.72 -1.03
CA LYS A 52 -9.21 7.12 -0.61
C LYS A 52 -7.73 7.48 -0.42
N ALA A 53 -6.86 6.49 -0.20
CA ALA A 53 -5.42 6.75 -0.09
C ALA A 53 -4.83 7.35 -1.37
N SER A 54 -5.43 7.09 -2.54
CA SER A 54 -5.00 7.63 -3.84
C SER A 54 -4.92 9.17 -3.89
N SER A 55 -5.69 9.88 -3.06
CA SER A 55 -5.66 11.34 -3.00
C SER A 55 -4.68 11.90 -1.95
N THR A 56 -3.93 11.04 -1.26
CA THR A 56 -2.95 11.48 -0.27
C THR A 56 -1.63 11.85 -0.95
N VAL A 57 -0.85 12.72 -0.31
CA VAL A 57 0.47 13.15 -0.81
C VAL A 57 1.46 12.00 -1.00
N PHE A 58 1.22 10.84 -0.37
CA PHE A 58 2.07 9.65 -0.50
C PHE A 58 1.81 8.84 -1.78
N CYS A 59 0.73 9.15 -2.52
CA CYS A 59 0.36 8.48 -3.76
C CYS A 59 0.67 9.35 -4.99
N GLU A 60 1.90 9.85 -5.11
CA GLU A 60 2.38 10.49 -6.36
C GLU A 60 2.46 9.48 -7.52
N SER A 61 2.72 8.21 -7.19
CA SER A 61 2.68 7.05 -8.09
C SER A 61 2.31 5.82 -7.28
N GLU A 62 1.56 4.90 -7.88
CA GLU A 62 1.33 3.57 -7.32
C GLU A 62 2.54 2.64 -7.45
N VAL A 63 3.47 2.92 -8.37
CA VAL A 63 4.66 2.10 -8.57
C VAL A 63 5.72 2.50 -7.54
N ARG A 64 6.01 1.61 -6.60
CA ARG A 64 6.99 1.81 -5.53
C ARG A 64 8.40 1.36 -5.94
N PHE A 65 8.48 0.42 -6.86
CA PHE A 65 9.74 -0.07 -7.42
C PHE A 65 9.50 -0.66 -8.81
N ALA A 66 10.39 -0.35 -9.75
CA ALA A 66 10.49 -0.97 -11.06
C ALA A 66 11.96 -1.39 -11.28
N PRO A 67 12.23 -2.64 -11.66
CA PRO A 67 13.57 -3.14 -11.98
C PRO A 67 14.27 -2.40 -13.12
#